data_AF-A0AAV1EA36-F1
#
_entry.id   AF-A0AAV1EA36-F1
#
_cell.length_a   1.000
_cell.length_b   1.000
_cell.length_c   1.000
_cell.angle_alpha   90.00
_cell.angle_beta   90.00
_cell.angle_gamma   90.00
#
_symmetry.space_group_name_H-M   'P 1'
#
loop_
_entity.id
_entity.type
_entity.pdbx_description
1 polymer ?
#
loop_
_entity_poly.entity_id
_entity_poly.type
_entity_poly.pdbx_seq_one_letter_code
_entity_poly.pdbx_strand_id
1 'polypeptide(L)'
;MEKPRKFPLLLRMVVLLLSMVSGVYIFSICMEPMTYFRSSDLLRTRMVLNSCPNTKIHSSEIPYIHFPSPRNYSRQECACNPVRLFAIISMQRSGSGWFETLLNSHENVSSNGEIFGARDRRVNISAIYNILDQVYNLDWYSSSSKNECSAAVGFKWMLNQGLTEYHEGIAKYFRKRGVHAIYLFRRNHLRRMISLLANAYDKETKPLNGTHKSHVYSPREAHVLARYKPSLNATRLVRELMKAEQKTARALEYFKSSRSIVVYYEDIVRNRTKLIEVLDFLKLPHRKLRSNQVKIHTGSLLTQIENAADVERALKGTTYERYLHSDYQ
;
A
#
# COMPACT_ATOMS: atom_id res chain seq x y z
N MET A 1 -46.30 59.84 -2.13
CA MET A 1 -46.61 58.40 -1.97
C MET A 1 -45.91 57.64 -3.10
N GLU A 2 -44.82 56.96 -2.78
CA GLU A 2 -44.02 56.19 -3.74
C GLU A 2 -44.62 54.78 -3.91
N LYS A 3 -44.88 54.35 -5.16
CA LYS A 3 -45.46 53.04 -5.47
C LYS A 3 -44.38 51.94 -5.35
N PRO A 4 -44.66 50.78 -4.72
CA PRO A 4 -43.66 49.74 -4.56
C PRO A 4 -43.40 49.04 -5.90
N ARG A 5 -42.12 48.91 -6.27
CA ARG A 5 -41.68 48.26 -7.52
C ARG A 5 -42.08 46.78 -7.52
N LYS A 6 -42.85 46.35 -8.53
CA LYS A 6 -43.23 44.93 -8.79
C LYS A 6 -42.06 44.07 -9.35
N PHE A 7 -40.83 44.34 -8.95
CA PHE A 7 -39.63 43.60 -9.37
C PHE A 7 -39.06 42.52 -8.41
N PRO A 8 -39.52 42.33 -7.14
CA PRO A 8 -38.85 41.38 -6.24
C PRO A 8 -39.28 39.91 -6.45
N LEU A 9 -40.49 39.66 -6.94
CA LEU A 9 -41.02 38.29 -7.06
C LEU A 9 -40.43 37.55 -8.26
N LEU A 10 -40.36 38.22 -9.41
CA LEU A 10 -39.85 37.63 -10.65
C LEU A 10 -38.35 37.31 -10.54
N LEU A 11 -37.57 38.19 -9.91
CA LEU A 11 -36.16 37.95 -9.63
C LEU A 11 -35.96 36.76 -8.67
N ARG A 12 -36.77 36.65 -7.61
CA ARG A 12 -36.72 35.50 -6.69
C ARG A 12 -37.05 34.18 -7.41
N MET A 13 -38.03 34.18 -8.30
CA MET A 13 -38.37 32.99 -9.08
C MET A 13 -37.24 32.57 -10.03
N VAL A 14 -36.59 33.53 -10.70
CA VAL A 14 -35.43 33.26 -11.58
C VAL A 14 -34.25 32.70 -10.79
N VAL A 15 -33.93 33.28 -9.63
CA VAL A 15 -32.85 32.80 -8.76
C VAL A 15 -33.15 31.39 -8.24
N LEU A 16 -34.39 31.08 -7.87
CA LEU A 16 -34.79 29.73 -7.44
C LEU A 16 -34.64 28.72 -8.58
N LEU A 17 -35.03 29.08 -9.80
CA LEU A 17 -34.94 28.21 -10.97
C LEU A 17 -33.47 27.92 -11.33
N LEU A 18 -32.62 28.95 -11.33
CA LEU A 18 -31.17 28.79 -11.54
C LEU A 18 -30.52 27.95 -10.44
N SER A 19 -30.95 28.10 -9.17
CA SER A 19 -30.44 27.30 -8.05
C SER A 19 -30.84 25.84 -8.17
N MET A 20 -32.08 25.56 -8.60
CA MET A 20 -32.57 24.20 -8.85
C MET A 20 -31.84 23.54 -10.03
N VAL A 21 -31.66 24.24 -11.15
CA VAL A 21 -30.92 23.73 -12.31
C VAL A 21 -29.46 23.47 -11.94
N SER A 22 -28.84 24.38 -11.19
CA SER A 22 -27.47 24.21 -10.68
C SER A 22 -27.38 23.03 -9.72
N GLY A 23 -28.36 22.86 -8.82
CA GLY A 23 -28.44 21.73 -7.90
C GLY A 23 -28.57 20.39 -8.62
N VAL A 24 -29.44 20.31 -9.64
CA VAL A 24 -29.60 19.11 -10.47
C VAL A 24 -28.35 18.83 -11.29
N TYR A 25 -27.72 19.85 -11.88
CA TYR A 25 -26.49 19.71 -12.66
C TYR A 25 -25.30 19.25 -11.79
N ILE A 26 -25.13 19.84 -10.61
CA ILE A 26 -24.12 19.42 -9.62
C ILE A 26 -24.40 17.98 -9.16
N PHE A 27 -25.66 17.65 -8.87
CA PHE A 27 -26.05 16.30 -8.47
C PHE A 27 -25.82 15.27 -9.58
N SER A 28 -26.11 15.61 -10.84
CA SER A 28 -25.86 14.78 -12.02
C SER A 28 -24.37 14.50 -12.20
N ILE A 29 -23.52 15.53 -12.14
CA ILE A 29 -22.06 15.38 -12.23
C ILE A 29 -21.48 14.59 -11.05
N CYS A 30 -22.03 14.74 -9.85
CA CYS A 30 -21.59 13.99 -8.69
C CYS A 30 -22.00 12.50 -8.73
N MET A 31 -23.13 12.18 -9.37
CA MET A 31 -23.71 10.83 -9.38
C MET A 31 -23.30 9.99 -10.61
N GLU A 32 -23.20 10.58 -11.79
CA GLU A 32 -23.02 9.85 -13.07
C GLU A 32 -21.68 9.11 -13.26
N PRO A 33 -20.52 9.57 -12.76
CA PRO A 33 -19.27 8.84 -12.99
C PRO A 33 -19.12 7.56 -12.15
N MET A 34 -19.89 7.43 -11.06
CA MET A 34 -19.67 6.38 -10.03
C MET A 34 -20.47 5.10 -10.27
N THR A 35 -21.72 5.21 -10.70
CA THR A 35 -22.60 4.06 -10.94
C THR A 35 -22.33 3.39 -12.29
N TYR A 36 -22.11 4.19 -13.34
CA TYR A 36 -21.97 3.69 -14.71
C TYR A 36 -20.75 2.78 -14.89
N PHE A 37 -19.58 3.18 -14.40
CA PHE A 37 -18.34 2.41 -14.60
C PHE A 37 -18.23 1.18 -13.66
N ARG A 38 -18.84 1.23 -12.47
CA ARG A 38 -18.93 0.03 -11.61
C ARG A 38 -19.87 -1.00 -12.24
N SER A 39 -20.96 -0.55 -12.85
CA SER A 39 -21.87 -1.40 -13.62
C SER A 39 -21.14 -2.09 -14.78
N SER A 40 -20.37 -1.35 -15.59
CA SER A 40 -19.70 -1.92 -16.77
C SER A 40 -18.63 -2.98 -16.42
N ASP A 41 -17.79 -2.76 -15.40
CA ASP A 41 -16.75 -3.73 -15.02
C ASP A 41 -17.37 -5.00 -14.37
N LEU A 42 -18.43 -4.83 -13.58
CA LEU A 42 -19.19 -5.95 -13.03
C LEU A 42 -19.93 -6.74 -14.12
N LEU A 43 -20.54 -6.05 -15.09
CA LEU A 43 -21.20 -6.67 -16.24
C LEU A 43 -20.18 -7.46 -17.07
N ARG A 44 -19.01 -6.88 -17.35
CA ARG A 44 -17.91 -7.57 -18.04
C ARG A 44 -17.47 -8.81 -17.29
N THR A 45 -17.27 -8.70 -15.98
CA THR A 45 -16.88 -9.82 -15.13
C THR A 45 -17.92 -10.93 -15.17
N ARG A 46 -19.22 -10.59 -15.08
CA ARG A 46 -20.33 -11.56 -15.20
C ARG A 46 -20.38 -12.22 -16.59
N MET A 47 -20.16 -11.46 -17.66
CA MET A 47 -20.11 -12.01 -19.02
C MET A 47 -18.98 -13.02 -19.16
N VAL A 48 -17.77 -12.70 -18.69
CA VAL A 48 -16.64 -13.63 -18.74
C VAL A 48 -16.91 -14.87 -17.88
N LEU A 49 -17.50 -14.72 -16.69
CA LEU A 49 -17.88 -15.84 -15.83
C LEU A 49 -18.86 -16.80 -16.51
N ASN A 50 -19.81 -16.29 -17.29
CA ASN A 50 -20.75 -17.13 -18.03
C ASN A 50 -20.07 -17.92 -19.16
N SER A 51 -19.01 -17.37 -19.74
CA SER A 51 -18.24 -18.01 -20.82
C SER A 51 -17.15 -18.97 -20.30
N CYS A 52 -16.77 -18.87 -19.03
CA CYS A 52 -15.72 -19.68 -18.42
C CYS A 52 -16.30 -20.89 -17.67
N PRO A 53 -15.99 -22.12 -18.08
CA PRO A 53 -16.46 -23.31 -17.38
C PRO A 53 -15.83 -23.44 -15.98
N ASN A 54 -16.58 -23.96 -15.01
CA ASN A 54 -16.15 -24.33 -13.65
C ASN A 54 -15.88 -23.24 -12.59
N THR A 55 -16.20 -21.97 -12.82
CA THR A 55 -16.04 -20.95 -11.77
C THR A 55 -17.21 -20.92 -10.77
N LYS A 56 -17.22 -21.81 -9.76
CA LYS A 56 -18.10 -21.70 -8.58
C LYS A 56 -17.65 -20.52 -7.70
N ILE A 57 -17.96 -19.31 -8.13
CA ILE A 57 -17.63 -18.09 -7.40
C ILE A 57 -18.87 -17.60 -6.67
N HIS A 58 -18.73 -17.37 -5.36
CA HIS A 58 -19.81 -16.78 -4.57
C HIS A 58 -20.10 -15.36 -5.05
N SER A 59 -21.39 -14.98 -5.11
CA SER A 59 -21.83 -13.68 -5.64
C SER A 59 -21.19 -12.48 -4.93
N SER A 60 -20.86 -12.62 -3.63
CA SER A 60 -20.17 -11.59 -2.85
C SER A 60 -18.72 -11.35 -3.27
N GLU A 61 -18.08 -12.30 -3.96
CA GLU A 61 -16.68 -12.20 -4.40
C GLU A 61 -16.56 -11.54 -5.78
N ILE A 62 -17.64 -11.49 -6.56
CA ILE A 62 -17.66 -10.92 -7.93
C ILE A 62 -17.07 -9.50 -7.98
N PRO A 63 -17.32 -8.57 -7.03
CA PRO A 63 -16.74 -7.24 -7.07
C PRO A 63 -15.23 -7.16 -6.86
N TYR A 64 -14.58 -8.26 -6.47
CA TYR A 64 -13.18 -8.31 -6.07
C TYR A 64 -12.31 -9.18 -6.97
N ILE A 65 -12.91 -9.77 -8.00
CA ILE A 65 -12.24 -10.57 -9.01
C ILE A 65 -12.30 -9.86 -10.36
N HIS A 66 -11.25 -10.04 -11.14
CA HIS A 66 -11.12 -9.39 -12.44
C HIS A 66 -10.61 -10.39 -13.46
N PHE A 67 -10.93 -10.13 -14.72
CA PHE A 67 -10.38 -10.84 -15.86
C PHE A 67 -9.62 -9.83 -16.73
N PRO A 68 -8.37 -9.48 -16.35
CA PRO A 68 -7.55 -8.56 -17.11
C PRO A 68 -7.42 -8.98 -18.58
N SER A 69 -7.32 -7.98 -19.45
CA SER A 69 -7.13 -8.17 -20.88
C SER A 69 -5.97 -7.27 -21.32
N PRO A 70 -4.73 -7.72 -21.10
CA PRO A 70 -3.54 -6.94 -21.45
C PRO A 70 -3.55 -6.60 -22.94
N ARG A 71 -2.97 -5.45 -23.28
CA ARG A 71 -2.97 -4.91 -24.65
C ARG A 71 -1.94 -5.60 -25.53
N ASN A 72 -0.81 -5.98 -24.94
CA ASN A 72 0.38 -6.40 -25.69
C ASN A 72 0.50 -7.92 -25.82
N TYR A 73 -0.35 -8.70 -25.17
CA TYR A 73 -0.33 -10.16 -25.25
C TYR A 73 -1.69 -10.76 -24.90
N SER A 74 -1.92 -12.00 -25.32
CA SER A 74 -3.08 -12.78 -24.89
C SER A 74 -2.74 -13.56 -23.63
N ARG A 75 -3.68 -13.61 -22.68
CA ARG A 75 -3.57 -14.47 -21.49
C ARG A 75 -3.75 -15.96 -21.80
N GLN A 76 -4.15 -16.32 -23.03
CA GLN A 76 -4.30 -17.70 -23.51
C GLN A 76 -5.08 -18.57 -22.50
N GLU A 77 -4.48 -19.68 -22.04
CA GLU A 77 -5.06 -20.59 -21.04
C GLU A 77 -5.42 -19.90 -19.70
N CYS A 78 -4.77 -18.79 -19.37
CA CYS A 78 -5.06 -18.01 -18.17
C CYS A 78 -6.26 -17.05 -18.33
N ALA A 79 -6.89 -16.96 -19.51
CA ALA A 79 -7.98 -16.00 -19.75
C ALA A 79 -9.14 -16.15 -18.76
N CYS A 80 -9.48 -17.40 -18.41
CA CYS A 80 -10.53 -17.73 -17.44
C CYS A 80 -10.06 -17.76 -15.98
N ASN A 81 -8.81 -17.40 -15.69
CA ASN A 81 -8.31 -17.35 -14.32
C ASN A 81 -8.63 -15.97 -13.70
N PRO A 82 -9.44 -15.92 -12.63
CA PRO A 82 -9.77 -14.67 -11.96
C PRO A 82 -8.54 -14.12 -11.24
N VAL A 83 -8.37 -12.81 -11.31
CA VAL A 83 -7.26 -12.08 -10.70
C VAL A 83 -7.79 -11.16 -9.62
N ARG A 84 -7.22 -11.25 -8.41
CA ARG A 84 -7.45 -10.28 -7.33
C ARG A 84 -6.39 -9.20 -7.36
N LEU A 85 -6.82 -7.96 -7.18
CA LEU A 85 -5.94 -6.80 -7.15
C LEU A 85 -5.54 -6.52 -5.70
N PHE A 86 -4.27 -6.24 -5.44
CA PHE A 86 -3.81 -5.85 -4.11
C PHE A 86 -2.81 -4.69 -4.14
N ALA A 87 -2.60 -4.09 -2.97
CA ALA A 87 -1.53 -3.12 -2.72
C ALA A 87 -0.97 -3.34 -1.32
N ILE A 88 0.36 -3.44 -1.20
CA ILE A 88 1.07 -3.52 0.09
C ILE A 88 1.38 -2.09 0.54
N ILE A 89 0.58 -1.58 1.47
CA ILE A 89 0.72 -0.24 2.02
C ILE A 89 1.68 -0.29 3.21
N SER A 90 2.76 0.51 3.17
CA SER A 90 3.79 0.44 4.20
C SER A 90 4.54 1.77 4.40
N MET A 91 5.48 1.78 5.34
CA MET A 91 6.47 2.85 5.51
C MET A 91 7.86 2.27 5.24
N GLN A 92 8.81 3.12 4.81
CA GLN A 92 10.19 2.68 4.63
C GLN A 92 10.72 1.97 5.88
N ARG A 93 11.46 0.88 5.65
CA ARG A 93 12.09 0.05 6.69
C ARG A 93 11.10 -0.68 7.61
N SER A 94 9.87 -0.91 7.16
CA SER A 94 8.87 -1.73 7.88
C SER A 94 8.85 -3.21 7.45
N GLY A 95 9.84 -3.65 6.67
CA GLY A 95 9.94 -5.05 6.22
C GLY A 95 9.18 -5.38 4.93
N SER A 96 8.64 -4.37 4.23
CA SER A 96 7.84 -4.54 3.00
C SER A 96 8.60 -5.18 1.84
N GLY A 97 9.89 -4.91 1.67
CA GLY A 97 10.71 -5.61 0.68
C GLY A 97 10.84 -7.11 0.95
N TRP A 98 11.08 -7.49 2.21
CA TRP A 98 11.13 -8.91 2.61
C TRP A 98 9.77 -9.59 2.46
N PHE A 99 8.71 -8.94 2.94
CA PHE A 99 7.35 -9.44 2.82
C PHE A 99 6.91 -9.64 1.37
N GLU A 100 7.22 -8.70 0.49
CA GLU A 100 6.97 -8.85 -0.94
C GLU A 100 7.70 -10.06 -1.53
N THR A 101 8.97 -10.28 -1.18
CA THR A 101 9.68 -11.48 -1.66
C THR A 101 9.04 -12.79 -1.17
N LEU A 102 8.47 -12.79 0.04
CA LEU A 102 7.67 -13.92 0.53
C LEU A 102 6.45 -14.14 -0.37
N LEU A 103 5.67 -13.09 -0.64
CA LEU A 103 4.50 -13.20 -1.50
C LEU A 103 4.86 -13.64 -2.93
N ASN A 104 5.89 -13.05 -3.53
CA ASN A 104 6.35 -13.40 -4.89
C ASN A 104 6.94 -14.81 -4.99
N SER A 105 7.24 -15.49 -3.88
CA SER A 105 7.59 -16.92 -3.92
C SER A 105 6.38 -17.83 -4.21
N HIS A 106 5.15 -17.31 -4.11
CA HIS A 106 3.94 -18.01 -4.52
C HIS A 106 3.77 -17.96 -6.05
N GLU A 107 3.55 -19.10 -6.71
CA GLU A 107 3.43 -19.22 -8.17
C GLU A 107 2.35 -18.28 -8.75
N ASN A 108 1.18 -18.18 -8.12
CA ASN A 108 0.09 -17.33 -8.59
C ASN A 108 0.11 -15.86 -8.11
N VAL A 109 1.22 -15.35 -7.56
CA VAL A 109 1.32 -13.96 -7.09
C VAL A 109 2.37 -13.18 -7.89
N SER A 110 1.99 -11.98 -8.32
CA SER A 110 2.90 -11.00 -8.91
C SER A 110 2.77 -9.64 -8.22
N SER A 111 3.75 -9.31 -7.38
CA SER A 111 3.93 -7.98 -6.76
C SER A 111 5.05 -7.23 -7.46
N ASN A 112 4.73 -6.08 -8.05
CA ASN A 112 5.58 -5.36 -9.01
C ASN A 112 6.53 -4.32 -8.36
N GLY A 113 6.94 -4.51 -7.11
CA GLY A 113 7.87 -3.61 -6.43
C GLY A 113 7.24 -2.25 -6.06
N GLU A 114 8.09 -1.24 -5.88
CA GLU A 114 7.66 0.14 -5.55
C GLU A 114 7.41 0.96 -6.82
N ILE A 115 6.27 0.73 -7.48
CA ILE A 115 5.94 1.38 -8.75
C ILE A 115 5.79 2.91 -8.62
N PHE A 116 5.40 3.42 -7.45
CA PHE A 116 5.25 4.85 -7.19
C PHE A 116 6.49 5.47 -6.53
N GLY A 117 7.67 4.88 -6.65
CA GLY A 117 8.93 5.48 -6.20
C GLY A 117 9.32 6.74 -6.98
N ALA A 118 9.07 6.76 -8.29
CA ALA A 118 9.41 7.86 -9.20
C ALA A 118 8.34 8.97 -9.23
N ARG A 119 8.76 10.25 -9.15
CA ARG A 119 7.87 11.41 -8.91
C ARG A 119 6.91 11.68 -10.07
N ASP A 120 7.37 11.48 -11.29
CA ASP A 120 6.60 11.56 -12.54
C ASP A 120 5.31 10.73 -12.50
N ARG A 121 5.33 9.57 -11.85
CA ARG A 121 4.18 8.66 -11.74
C ARG A 121 3.10 9.12 -10.76
N ARG A 122 3.36 10.20 -10.02
CA ARG A 122 2.48 10.70 -8.95
C ARG A 122 2.35 12.23 -8.97
N VAL A 123 2.47 12.83 -10.16
CA VAL A 123 2.31 14.28 -10.35
C VAL A 123 0.87 14.76 -10.10
N ASN A 124 -0.12 13.89 -10.30
CA ASN A 124 -1.53 14.12 -10.00
C ASN A 124 -2.29 12.80 -9.91
N ILE A 125 -3.56 12.85 -9.51
CA ILE A 125 -4.42 11.65 -9.37
C ILE A 125 -4.64 10.91 -10.69
N SER A 126 -4.73 11.61 -11.82
CA SER A 126 -4.93 10.99 -13.14
C SER A 126 -3.72 10.16 -13.56
N ALA A 127 -2.50 10.66 -13.33
CA ALA A 127 -1.26 9.92 -13.53
C ALA A 127 -1.23 8.65 -12.66
N ILE A 128 -1.65 8.76 -11.40
CA ILE A 128 -1.76 7.62 -10.49
C ILE A 128 -2.73 6.57 -11.05
N TYR A 129 -3.94 6.97 -11.46
CA TYR A 129 -4.93 6.05 -12.04
C TYR A 129 -4.42 5.35 -13.30
N ASN A 130 -3.75 6.07 -14.19
CA ASN A 130 -3.17 5.47 -15.40
C ASN A 130 -2.19 4.34 -15.06
N ILE A 131 -1.31 4.56 -14.07
CA ILE A 131 -0.36 3.54 -13.61
C ILE A 131 -1.08 2.37 -12.93
N LEU A 132 -2.09 2.64 -12.09
CA LEU A 132 -2.89 1.57 -11.47
C LEU A 132 -3.59 0.72 -12.53
N ASP A 133 -4.19 1.34 -13.54
CA ASP A 133 -4.87 0.64 -14.63
C ASP A 133 -3.90 -0.21 -15.45
N GLN A 134 -2.69 0.29 -15.73
CA GLN A 134 -1.65 -0.50 -16.41
C GLN A 134 -1.25 -1.74 -15.60
N VAL A 135 -0.97 -1.58 -14.30
CA VAL A 135 -0.55 -2.70 -13.44
C VAL A 135 -1.67 -3.72 -13.29
N TYR A 136 -2.90 -3.27 -13.03
CA TYR A 136 -4.03 -4.15 -12.81
C TYR A 136 -4.62 -4.75 -14.08
N ASN A 137 -4.32 -4.19 -15.26
CA ASN A 137 -4.61 -4.81 -16.55
C ASN A 137 -3.49 -5.77 -17.02
N LEU A 138 -2.44 -5.97 -16.21
CA LEU A 138 -1.26 -6.78 -16.53
C LEU A 138 -0.41 -6.25 -17.70
N ASP A 139 -0.49 -4.95 -17.97
CA ASP A 139 0.33 -4.26 -18.96
C ASP A 139 1.69 -3.80 -18.38
N TRP A 140 1.87 -3.92 -17.06
CA TRP A 140 3.10 -3.54 -16.38
C TRP A 140 4.14 -4.66 -16.41
N TYR A 141 5.23 -4.43 -17.13
CA TYR A 141 6.35 -5.37 -17.19
C TYR A 141 7.37 -5.09 -16.07
N SER A 142 7.66 -6.10 -15.27
CA SER A 142 8.71 -6.05 -14.26
C SER A 142 9.40 -7.41 -14.13
N SER A 143 10.50 -7.46 -13.37
CA SER A 143 11.13 -8.74 -13.02
C SER A 143 10.24 -9.67 -12.18
N SER A 144 9.09 -9.18 -11.73
CA SER A 144 8.09 -9.96 -10.99
C SER A 144 6.95 -10.46 -11.89
N SER A 145 6.97 -10.15 -13.18
CA SER A 145 6.09 -10.75 -14.17
C SER A 145 6.40 -12.25 -14.28
N LYS A 146 5.34 -13.06 -14.29
CA LYS A 146 5.42 -14.52 -14.26
C LYS A 146 4.90 -15.12 -15.55
N ASN A 147 5.44 -16.27 -15.93
CA ASN A 147 4.94 -17.05 -17.06
C ASN A 147 3.69 -17.85 -16.68
N GLU A 148 3.52 -18.13 -15.38
CA GLU A 148 2.36 -18.82 -14.83
C GLU A 148 1.14 -17.89 -14.70
N CYS A 149 -0.05 -18.49 -14.66
CA CYS A 149 -1.27 -17.76 -14.41
C CYS A 149 -1.28 -17.12 -13.02
N SER A 150 -1.16 -15.79 -12.98
CA SER A 150 -1.32 -15.01 -11.75
C SER A 150 -2.79 -14.99 -11.31
N ALA A 151 -3.05 -15.27 -10.04
CA ALA A 151 -4.35 -15.15 -9.39
C ALA A 151 -4.43 -13.93 -8.46
N ALA A 152 -3.29 -13.33 -8.11
CA ALA A 152 -3.23 -12.06 -7.41
C ALA A 152 -2.12 -11.16 -7.97
N VAL A 153 -2.46 -9.91 -8.27
CA VAL A 153 -1.53 -8.92 -8.83
C VAL A 153 -1.58 -7.62 -8.04
N GLY A 154 -0.39 -7.09 -7.75
CA GLY A 154 -0.25 -5.90 -6.94
C GLY A 154 1.15 -5.33 -6.98
N PHE A 155 1.45 -4.52 -5.96
CA PHE A 155 2.69 -3.79 -5.82
C PHE A 155 2.83 -3.25 -4.38
N LYS A 156 3.99 -2.69 -4.04
CA LYS A 156 4.23 -1.97 -2.79
C LYS A 156 4.03 -0.47 -2.96
N TRP A 157 3.41 0.16 -1.97
CA TRP A 157 3.20 1.59 -1.91
C TRP A 157 3.59 2.14 -0.56
N MET A 158 4.60 3.01 -0.54
CA MET A 158 5.01 3.67 0.70
C MET A 158 4.14 4.89 0.98
N LEU A 159 3.82 5.15 2.26
CA LEU A 159 2.94 6.27 2.66
C LEU A 159 3.39 7.63 2.10
N ASN A 160 4.70 7.85 1.96
CA ASN A 160 5.29 9.08 1.45
C ASN A 160 5.40 9.17 -0.08
N GLN A 161 4.83 8.21 -0.83
CA GLN A 161 4.88 8.16 -2.30
C GLN A 161 3.53 8.60 -2.92
N GLY A 162 2.98 9.72 -2.44
CA GLY A 162 1.71 10.28 -2.95
C GLY A 162 0.45 9.60 -2.40
N LEU A 163 0.56 8.46 -1.71
CA LEU A 163 -0.60 7.74 -1.17
C LEU A 163 -1.42 8.60 -0.19
N THR A 164 -0.75 9.28 0.75
CA THR A 164 -1.44 10.15 1.72
C THR A 164 -1.89 11.47 1.13
N GLU A 165 -1.26 11.93 0.05
CA GLU A 165 -1.57 13.19 -0.62
C GLU A 165 -2.86 13.06 -1.45
N TYR A 166 -2.98 11.96 -2.20
CA TYR A 166 -4.10 11.69 -3.09
C TYR A 166 -5.10 10.67 -2.50
N HIS A 167 -5.20 10.61 -1.17
CA HIS A 167 -5.85 9.52 -0.45
C HIS A 167 -7.33 9.34 -0.82
N GLU A 168 -8.09 10.42 -1.04
CA GLU A 168 -9.52 10.34 -1.38
C GLU A 168 -9.74 9.64 -2.73
N GLY A 169 -8.97 10.04 -3.75
CA GLY A 169 -9.02 9.45 -5.08
C GLY A 169 -8.57 8.00 -5.05
N ILE A 170 -7.47 7.69 -4.36
CA ILE A 170 -6.97 6.32 -4.27
C ILE A 170 -7.95 5.43 -3.51
N ALA A 171 -8.55 5.90 -2.41
CA ALA A 171 -9.57 5.16 -1.67
C ALA A 171 -10.81 4.90 -2.54
N LYS A 172 -11.23 5.89 -3.33
CA LYS A 172 -12.30 5.73 -4.32
C LYS A 172 -11.95 4.68 -5.38
N TYR A 173 -10.72 4.70 -5.92
CA TYR A 173 -10.24 3.70 -6.86
C TYR A 173 -10.27 2.30 -6.24
N PHE A 174 -9.72 2.14 -5.03
CA PHE A 174 -9.64 0.86 -4.34
C PHE A 174 -11.02 0.24 -4.11
N ARG A 175 -12.00 1.05 -3.64
CA ARG A 175 -13.38 0.58 -3.49
C ARG A 175 -14.02 0.21 -4.82
N LYS A 176 -13.80 1.02 -5.85
CA LYS A 176 -14.39 0.82 -7.18
C LYS A 176 -13.86 -0.43 -7.86
N ARG A 177 -12.55 -0.68 -7.76
CA ARG A 177 -11.83 -1.79 -8.41
C ARG A 177 -11.58 -2.96 -7.46
N GLY A 178 -12.25 -3.03 -6.31
CA GLY A 178 -12.13 -4.17 -5.40
C GLY A 178 -10.71 -4.47 -4.92
N VAL A 179 -9.85 -3.46 -4.79
CA VAL A 179 -8.44 -3.64 -4.42
C VAL A 179 -8.32 -4.03 -2.95
N HIS A 180 -7.55 -5.09 -2.69
CA HIS A 180 -7.20 -5.58 -1.37
C HIS A 180 -6.00 -4.79 -0.81
N ALA A 181 -6.23 -3.99 0.23
CA ALA A 181 -5.16 -3.26 0.89
C ALA A 181 -4.51 -4.11 2.00
N ILE A 182 -3.24 -4.42 1.85
CA ILE A 182 -2.44 -5.12 2.87
C ILE A 182 -1.58 -4.07 3.56
N TYR A 183 -1.94 -3.69 4.77
CA TYR A 183 -1.11 -2.81 5.58
C TYR A 183 -0.02 -3.61 6.25
N LEU A 184 1.24 -3.32 5.91
CA LEU A 184 2.40 -3.88 6.59
C LEU A 184 3.13 -2.79 7.34
N PHE A 185 3.02 -2.81 8.67
CA PHE A 185 3.71 -1.86 9.53
C PHE A 185 4.70 -2.56 10.47
N ARG A 186 5.56 -1.75 11.09
CA ARG A 186 6.50 -2.21 12.11
C ARG A 186 6.16 -1.50 13.42
N ARG A 187 5.80 -2.27 14.45
CA ARG A 187 5.37 -1.72 15.75
C ARG A 187 6.49 -0.93 16.41
N ASN A 188 7.72 -1.42 16.36
CA ASN A 188 8.84 -0.71 16.95
C ASN A 188 9.35 0.41 16.02
N HIS A 189 8.82 1.62 16.21
CA HIS A 189 9.19 2.79 15.42
C HIS A 189 10.60 3.32 15.70
N LEU A 190 11.12 3.13 16.92
CA LEU A 190 12.52 3.44 17.23
C LEU A 190 13.45 2.59 16.37
N ARG A 191 13.19 1.28 16.32
CA ARG A 191 13.98 0.36 15.49
C ARG A 191 13.88 0.62 14.01
N ARG A 192 12.69 1.05 13.55
CA ARG A 192 12.50 1.52 12.18
C ARG A 192 13.36 2.76 11.90
N MET A 193 13.40 3.72 12.83
CA MET A 193 14.22 4.94 12.72
C MET A 193 15.71 4.64 12.64
N ILE A 194 16.23 3.76 13.51
CA ILE A 194 17.63 3.29 13.45
C ILE A 194 17.91 2.68 12.07
N SER A 195 17.02 1.80 11.59
CA SER A 195 17.20 1.21 10.27
C SER A 195 17.08 2.21 9.11
N LEU A 196 16.35 3.31 9.28
CA LEU A 196 16.27 4.39 8.29
C LEU A 196 17.60 5.15 8.20
N LEU A 197 18.17 5.52 9.35
CA LEU A 197 19.46 6.21 9.42
C LEU A 197 20.59 5.33 8.89
N ALA A 198 20.63 4.06 9.26
CA ALA A 198 21.62 3.12 8.72
C ALA A 198 21.51 2.92 7.19
N ASN A 199 20.28 2.92 6.65
CA ASN A 199 20.08 2.85 5.20
C ASN A 199 20.49 4.14 4.49
N ALA A 200 20.30 5.30 5.13
CA ALA A 200 20.77 6.58 4.59
C ALA A 200 22.31 6.62 4.52
N TYR A 201 22.97 6.19 5.60
CA TYR A 201 24.42 6.03 5.64
C TYR A 201 24.94 5.08 4.54
N ASP A 202 24.32 3.91 4.35
CA ASP A 202 24.70 2.98 3.27
C ASP A 202 24.53 3.62 1.89
N LYS A 203 23.50 4.45 1.69
CA LYS A 203 23.30 5.14 0.41
C LYS A 203 24.40 6.16 0.11
N GLU A 204 24.89 6.84 1.14
CA GLU A 204 25.93 7.88 1.02
C GLU A 204 27.33 7.28 0.92
N THR A 205 27.66 6.35 1.80
CA THR A 205 29.03 5.80 1.95
C THR A 205 29.27 4.53 1.15
N LYS A 206 28.20 3.81 0.76
CA LYS A 206 28.23 2.60 -0.06
C LYS A 206 29.31 1.59 0.37
N PRO A 207 29.29 1.15 1.64
CA PRO A 207 30.32 0.28 2.23
C PRO A 207 30.44 -1.10 1.56
N LEU A 208 29.46 -1.51 0.75
CA LEU A 208 29.52 -2.74 -0.04
C LEU A 208 30.13 -2.47 -1.41
N ASN A 209 31.45 -2.22 -1.44
CA ASN A 209 32.23 -2.00 -2.66
C ASN A 209 31.63 -0.91 -3.57
N GLY A 210 31.25 0.23 -3.01
CA GLY A 210 30.71 1.35 -3.78
C GLY A 210 29.26 1.15 -4.25
N THR A 211 28.57 0.11 -3.77
CA THR A 211 27.16 -0.16 -4.09
C THR A 211 26.25 0.04 -2.87
N HIS A 212 25.16 0.79 -3.04
CA HIS A 212 24.08 0.87 -2.05
C HIS A 212 23.18 -0.37 -2.14
N LYS A 213 22.88 -1.02 -1.00
CA LYS A 213 21.94 -2.14 -0.95
C LYS A 213 20.93 -1.98 0.19
N SER A 214 19.71 -1.59 -0.19
CA SER A 214 18.58 -1.52 0.75
C SER A 214 18.21 -2.89 1.36
N HIS A 215 18.53 -3.99 0.67
CA HIS A 215 18.32 -5.37 1.09
C HIS A 215 19.54 -6.22 0.72
N VAL A 216 19.88 -7.19 1.56
CA VAL A 216 21.03 -8.07 1.39
C VAL A 216 20.59 -9.53 1.35
N TYR A 217 21.40 -10.37 0.69
CA TYR A 217 21.12 -11.80 0.50
C TYR A 217 22.20 -12.69 1.11
N SER A 218 23.27 -12.10 1.66
CA SER A 218 24.32 -12.83 2.36
C SER A 218 24.51 -12.34 3.80
N PRO A 219 24.84 -13.24 4.75
CA PRO A 219 25.21 -12.86 6.11
C PRO A 219 26.42 -11.91 6.17
N ARG A 220 27.36 -12.06 5.23
CA ARG A 220 28.55 -11.20 5.15
C ARG A 220 28.19 -9.75 4.86
N GLU A 221 27.36 -9.49 3.84
CA GLU A 221 26.90 -8.14 3.53
C GLU A 221 26.07 -7.55 4.68
N ALA A 222 25.20 -8.36 5.29
CA ALA A 222 24.43 -7.97 6.46
C ALA A 222 25.34 -7.51 7.61
N HIS A 223 26.40 -8.27 7.89
CA HIS A 223 27.37 -7.94 8.92
C HIS A 223 28.10 -6.62 8.63
N VAL A 224 28.52 -6.37 7.37
CA VAL A 224 29.17 -5.10 7.01
C VAL A 224 28.25 -3.91 7.23
N LEU A 225 27.00 -3.99 6.77
CA LEU A 225 26.03 -2.91 6.94
C LEU A 225 25.64 -2.67 8.40
N ALA A 226 25.58 -3.73 9.21
CA ALA A 226 25.22 -3.64 10.63
C ALA A 226 26.30 -3.02 11.52
N ARG A 227 27.52 -2.77 11.01
CA ARG A 227 28.61 -2.13 11.77
C ARG A 227 28.33 -0.65 12.05
N TYR A 228 27.62 0.02 11.15
CA TYR A 228 27.28 1.41 11.36
C TYR A 228 26.20 1.55 12.44
N LYS A 229 26.50 2.37 13.45
CA LYS A 229 25.58 2.70 14.54
C LYS A 229 25.21 4.18 14.41
N PRO A 230 23.97 4.51 14.04
CA PRO A 230 23.57 5.92 13.97
C PRO A 230 23.51 6.54 15.38
N SER A 231 23.80 7.83 15.45
CA SER A 231 23.45 8.68 16.58
C SER A 231 22.06 9.29 16.36
N LEU A 232 21.20 9.25 17.38
CA LEU A 232 19.82 9.74 17.32
C LEU A 232 19.69 11.10 18.02
N ASN A 233 18.86 11.98 17.47
CA ASN A 233 18.54 13.25 18.12
C ASN A 233 17.56 13.02 19.29
N ALA A 234 18.11 12.87 20.50
CA ALA A 234 17.36 12.60 21.72
C ALA A 234 16.29 13.67 22.01
N THR A 235 16.60 14.95 21.80
CA THR A 235 15.68 16.08 22.04
C THR A 235 14.40 16.01 21.19
N ARG A 236 14.48 15.48 19.97
CA ARG A 236 13.32 15.36 19.06
C ARG A 236 12.70 13.97 19.04
N LEU A 237 13.30 13.00 19.75
CA LEU A 237 12.99 11.59 19.59
C LEU A 237 11.51 11.25 19.83
N VAL A 238 10.99 11.65 21.00
CA VAL A 238 9.58 11.43 21.38
C VAL A 238 8.63 11.99 20.32
N ARG A 239 8.90 13.21 19.83
CA ARG A 239 8.08 13.87 18.81
C ARG A 239 8.09 13.11 17.49
N GLU A 240 9.24 12.60 17.07
CA GLU A 240 9.36 11.85 15.81
C GLU A 240 8.71 10.45 15.90
N LEU A 241 8.78 9.79 17.06
CA LEU A 241 8.06 8.54 17.33
C LEU A 241 6.53 8.76 17.32
N MET A 242 6.07 9.84 17.94
CA MET A 242 4.66 10.22 17.90
C MET A 242 4.15 10.48 16.48
N LYS A 243 4.90 11.26 15.69
CA LYS A 243 4.56 11.51 14.28
C LYS A 243 4.51 10.21 13.46
N ALA A 244 5.39 9.26 13.77
CA ALA A 244 5.41 7.96 13.13
C ALA A 244 4.12 7.16 13.43
N GLU A 245 3.69 7.08 14.68
CA GLU A 245 2.44 6.41 15.06
C GLU A 245 1.22 7.10 14.41
N GLN A 246 1.19 8.43 14.44
CA GLN A 246 0.12 9.23 13.82
C GLN A 246 0.02 9.01 12.31
N LYS A 247 1.15 8.85 11.60
CA LYS A 247 1.14 8.53 10.17
C LYS A 247 0.49 7.17 9.89
N THR A 248 0.79 6.16 10.70
CA THR A 248 0.15 4.84 10.59
C THR A 248 -1.35 4.94 10.87
N ALA A 249 -1.75 5.61 11.96
CA ALA A 249 -3.17 5.78 12.30
C ALA A 249 -3.95 6.50 11.19
N ARG A 250 -3.41 7.60 10.64
CA ARG A 250 -4.03 8.33 9.52
C ARG A 250 -4.17 7.48 8.27
N ALA A 251 -3.15 6.68 7.93
CA ALA A 251 -3.22 5.79 6.78
C ALA A 251 -4.27 4.69 6.92
N LEU A 252 -4.52 4.20 8.13
CA LEU A 252 -5.62 3.26 8.38
C LEU A 252 -6.97 3.96 8.24
N GLU A 253 -7.10 5.17 8.79
CA GLU A 253 -8.33 5.96 8.72
C GLU A 253 -8.73 6.30 7.27
N TYR A 254 -7.76 6.75 6.46
CA TYR A 254 -8.02 7.18 5.07
C TYR A 254 -8.60 6.08 4.19
N PHE A 255 -8.26 4.81 4.41
CA PHE A 255 -8.77 3.69 3.63
C PHE A 255 -9.56 2.68 4.45
N LYS A 256 -10.14 3.10 5.59
CA LYS A 256 -11.00 2.25 6.44
C LYS A 256 -12.19 1.63 5.71
N SER A 257 -12.62 2.27 4.61
CA SER A 257 -13.74 1.83 3.77
C SER A 257 -13.31 0.87 2.65
N SER A 258 -12.02 0.60 2.51
CA SER A 258 -11.47 -0.38 1.57
C SER A 258 -11.31 -1.73 2.26
N ARG A 259 -11.46 -2.80 1.48
CA ARG A 259 -11.18 -4.16 1.96
C ARG A 259 -9.72 -4.26 2.34
N SER A 260 -9.43 -4.47 3.62
CA SER A 260 -8.07 -4.39 4.13
C SER A 260 -7.76 -5.44 5.20
N ILE A 261 -6.48 -5.72 5.35
CA ILE A 261 -5.91 -6.48 6.46
C ILE A 261 -4.72 -5.70 7.02
N VAL A 262 -4.56 -5.70 8.34
CA VAL A 262 -3.41 -5.09 9.02
C VAL A 262 -2.51 -6.19 9.54
N VAL A 263 -1.25 -6.16 9.13
CA VAL A 263 -0.23 -7.11 9.52
C VAL A 263 0.98 -6.34 10.03
N TYR A 264 1.56 -6.81 11.13
CA TYR A 264 2.77 -6.23 11.66
C TYR A 264 3.97 -7.13 11.39
N TYR A 265 5.11 -6.53 11.07
CA TYR A 265 6.37 -7.21 10.81
C TYR A 265 6.72 -8.18 11.94
N GLU A 266 6.57 -7.74 13.19
CA GLU A 266 6.85 -8.52 14.39
C GLU A 266 6.00 -9.79 14.45
N ASP A 267 4.73 -9.72 14.05
CA ASP A 267 3.82 -10.87 14.05
C ASP A 267 4.25 -11.93 13.02
N ILE A 268 4.67 -11.50 11.82
CA ILE A 268 5.12 -12.40 10.75
C ILE A 268 6.43 -13.09 11.15
N VAL A 269 7.35 -12.33 11.78
CA VAL A 269 8.63 -12.87 12.24
C VAL A 269 8.43 -13.90 13.34
N ARG A 270 7.54 -13.64 14.30
CA ARG A 270 7.28 -14.52 15.43
C ARG A 270 6.40 -15.71 15.05
N ASN A 271 5.37 -15.49 14.25
CA ASN A 271 4.39 -16.48 13.88
C ASN A 271 4.12 -16.49 12.37
N ARG A 272 4.69 -17.49 11.68
CA ARG A 272 4.50 -17.64 10.23
C ARG A 272 3.07 -17.96 9.81
N THR A 273 2.17 -18.37 10.71
CA THR A 273 0.75 -18.56 10.35
C THR A 273 0.08 -17.25 9.93
N LYS A 274 0.64 -16.09 10.30
CA LYS A 274 0.17 -14.79 9.82
C LYS A 274 0.28 -14.62 8.30
N LEU A 275 1.20 -15.34 7.65
CA LEU A 275 1.24 -15.38 6.19
C LEU A 275 0.05 -16.15 5.60
N ILE A 276 -0.48 -17.14 6.31
CA ILE A 276 -1.68 -17.87 5.89
C ILE A 276 -2.89 -16.94 5.91
N GLU A 277 -3.03 -16.08 6.92
CA GLU A 277 -4.09 -15.06 6.96
C GLU A 277 -4.03 -14.11 5.75
N VAL A 278 -2.83 -13.78 5.26
CA VAL A 278 -2.65 -12.97 4.04
C VAL A 278 -3.04 -13.76 2.79
N LEU A 279 -2.66 -15.04 2.70
CA LEU A 279 -3.06 -15.90 1.58
C LEU A 279 -4.59 -16.08 1.55
N ASP A 280 -5.22 -16.30 2.70
CA ASP A 280 -6.68 -16.38 2.84
C ASP A 280 -7.38 -15.07 2.47
N PHE A 281 -6.80 -13.95 2.88
CA PHE A 281 -7.31 -12.63 2.53
C PHE A 281 -7.29 -12.40 1.02
N LEU A 282 -6.23 -12.86 0.34
CA LEU A 282 -6.09 -12.86 -1.12
C LEU A 282 -6.74 -14.08 -1.80
N LYS A 283 -7.37 -14.99 -1.04
CA LYS A 283 -8.01 -16.22 -1.53
C LYS A 283 -7.10 -17.07 -2.42
N LEU A 284 -5.84 -17.20 -1.99
CA LEU A 284 -4.82 -18.00 -2.63
C LEU A 284 -4.70 -19.37 -1.95
N PRO A 285 -4.29 -20.42 -2.68
CA PRO A 285 -3.92 -21.68 -2.08
C PRO A 285 -2.86 -21.52 -0.99
N HIS A 286 -2.96 -22.32 0.07
CA HIS A 286 -1.94 -22.29 1.11
C HIS A 286 -0.65 -22.91 0.59
N ARG A 287 0.43 -22.11 0.58
CA ARG A 287 1.76 -22.55 0.16
C ARG A 287 2.79 -22.02 1.14
N LYS A 288 3.90 -22.76 1.27
CA LYS A 288 5.04 -22.32 2.08
C LYS A 288 5.79 -21.21 1.36
N LEU A 289 5.66 -19.98 1.86
CA LEU A 289 6.36 -18.81 1.34
C LEU A 289 7.83 -18.79 1.81
N ARG A 290 8.73 -18.33 0.94
CA ARG A 290 10.17 -18.29 1.17
C ARG A 290 10.77 -16.96 0.71
N SER A 291 11.85 -16.54 1.37
CA SER A 291 12.62 -15.36 1.00
C SER A 291 14.09 -15.64 1.24
N ASN A 292 14.93 -15.18 0.32
CA ASN A 292 16.39 -15.26 0.43
C ASN A 292 16.97 -14.00 1.10
N GLN A 293 16.15 -13.00 1.44
CA GLN A 293 16.66 -11.80 2.10
C GLN A 293 17.10 -12.12 3.52
N VAL A 294 18.25 -11.56 3.89
CA VAL A 294 18.83 -11.69 5.23
C VAL A 294 18.59 -10.41 6.02
N LYS A 295 18.27 -10.57 7.30
CA LYS A 295 18.10 -9.45 8.21
C LYS A 295 19.47 -8.83 8.55
N ILE A 296 19.58 -7.51 8.36
CA ILE A 296 20.81 -6.77 8.65
C ILE A 296 21.06 -6.68 10.16
N HIS A 297 20.08 -6.17 10.92
CA HIS A 297 20.21 -5.92 12.35
C HIS A 297 19.57 -7.03 13.18
N THR A 298 20.37 -7.89 13.82
CA THR A 298 19.89 -9.06 14.59
C THR A 298 20.08 -8.96 16.10
N GLY A 299 20.99 -8.11 16.59
CA GLY A 299 21.22 -7.88 18.03
C GLY A 299 20.18 -6.99 18.72
N SER A 300 20.37 -6.72 20.00
CA SER A 300 19.50 -5.84 20.79
C SER A 300 19.54 -4.42 20.24
N LEU A 301 18.42 -3.71 20.36
CA LEU A 301 18.26 -2.37 19.80
C LEU A 301 19.34 -1.38 20.29
N LEU A 302 19.63 -1.35 21.59
CA LEU A 302 20.58 -0.39 22.17
C LEU A 302 22.02 -0.61 21.69
N THR A 303 22.40 -1.85 21.37
CA THR A 303 23.74 -2.12 20.82
C THR A 303 23.93 -1.57 19.40
N GLN A 304 22.85 -1.16 18.75
CA GLN A 304 22.81 -0.68 17.36
C GLN A 304 22.78 0.85 17.26
N ILE A 305 22.97 1.55 18.39
CA ILE A 305 22.96 3.01 18.47
C ILE A 305 24.28 3.47 19.09
N GLU A 306 24.81 4.59 18.61
CA GLU A 306 26.04 5.18 19.15
C GLU A 306 25.79 5.86 20.50
N ASN A 307 24.76 6.70 20.60
CA ASN A 307 24.38 7.44 21.81
C ASN A 307 23.24 6.76 22.60
N ALA A 308 23.36 5.46 22.87
CA ALA A 308 22.33 4.65 23.52
C ALA A 308 21.84 5.24 24.86
N ALA A 309 22.75 5.73 25.71
CA ALA A 309 22.40 6.30 27.01
C ALA A 309 21.52 7.56 26.92
N ASP A 310 21.71 8.39 25.89
CA ASP A 310 20.86 9.56 25.65
C ASP A 310 19.46 9.15 25.21
N VAL A 311 19.38 8.13 24.34
CA VAL A 311 18.12 7.58 23.85
C VAL A 311 17.32 6.96 25.00
N GLU A 312 17.96 6.18 25.86
CA GLU A 312 17.32 5.60 27.05
C GLU A 312 16.78 6.70 27.96
N ARG A 313 17.59 7.70 28.29
CA ARG A 313 17.15 8.85 29.12
C ARG A 313 15.98 9.61 28.50
N ALA A 314 15.99 9.81 27.18
CA ALA A 314 14.94 10.56 26.49
C ALA A 314 13.61 9.80 26.41
N LEU A 315 13.63 8.46 26.45
CA LEU A 315 12.43 7.64 26.38
C LEU A 315 11.91 7.20 27.74
N LYS A 316 12.76 7.16 28.77
CA LYS A 316 12.38 6.76 30.13
C LYS A 316 11.20 7.57 30.66
N GLY A 317 10.18 6.89 31.19
CA GLY A 317 8.96 7.48 31.71
C GLY A 317 7.97 7.96 30.63
N THR A 318 8.29 7.76 29.35
CA THR A 318 7.37 8.08 28.24
C THR A 318 6.63 6.83 27.77
N THR A 319 5.52 6.99 27.04
CA THR A 319 4.81 5.87 26.41
C THR A 319 5.66 5.10 25.39
N TYR A 320 6.76 5.68 24.93
CA TYR A 320 7.68 5.09 23.96
C TYR A 320 8.83 4.32 24.60
N GLU A 321 8.96 4.31 25.94
CA GLU A 321 9.96 3.51 26.66
C GLU A 321 9.90 2.03 26.26
N ARG A 322 8.67 1.53 26.01
CA ARG A 322 8.42 0.16 25.53
C ARG A 322 9.27 -0.22 24.30
N TYR A 323 9.60 0.73 23.43
CA TYR A 323 10.39 0.45 22.22
C TYR A 323 11.85 0.08 22.50
N LEU A 324 12.37 0.36 23.70
CA LEU A 324 13.70 -0.07 24.13
C LEU A 324 13.77 -1.59 24.33
N HIS A 325 12.64 -2.21 24.66
CA HIS A 325 12.57 -3.63 25.07
C HIS A 325 11.74 -4.50 24.10
N SER A 326 10.82 -3.90 23.35
CA SER A 326 9.94 -4.61 22.43
C SER A 326 10.64 -4.90 21.09
N ASP A 327 11.52 -5.91 21.06
CA ASP A 327 12.18 -6.29 19.80
C ASP A 327 11.24 -7.09 18.87
N TYR A 328 10.40 -7.96 19.45
CA TYR A 328 9.36 -8.77 18.75
C TYR A 328 8.17 -9.18 19.66
N GLN A 329 7.91 -8.41 20.72
CA GLN A 329 6.74 -8.66 21.59
C GLN A 329 5.45 -8.21 20.95
#